data_AF-A0A8S1CGT9-F1
#
_entry.id   AF-A0A8S1CGT9-F1
#
_cell.length_a   1.000
_cell.length_b   1.000
_cell.length_c   1.000
_cell.angle_alpha   90.00
_cell.angle_beta   90.00
_cell.angle_gamma   90.00
#
_symmetry.space_group_name_H-M   'P 1'
#
loop_
_entity.id
_entity.type
_entity.pdbx_description
1 polymer ?
#
loop_
_entity_poly.entity_id
_entity_poly.type
_entity_poly.pdbx_seq_one_letter_code
_entity_poly.pdbx_strand_id
1 'polypeptide(L)'
;MGSFFGLVSFLLCALQISAEWNTKDYMKREHSLIKPYQASSMSIPNWDFMGSTMVTNNYIRLTPDLQSKEGAIWNTIPCNVKNWELHVHFKVHGKGKDLFGDGFAIWYAKDRMVGGPVFGNRDFFQGLAIIVDTYSNHNGPHNHQHPYISAMINNGSLHYDHDRDGTHTQLAGCEAKLRNLEHDTHVNIRYEKDTLTGKFLSCLVS
;
A
#
# COMPACT_ATOMS: atom_id res chain seq x y z
N MET A 1 -25.56 -57.14 -47.44
CA MET A 1 -24.70 -56.19 -48.19
C MET A 1 -25.40 -54.84 -48.15
N GLY A 2 -24.88 -53.75 -47.61
CA GLY A 2 -23.62 -53.46 -46.93
C GLY A 2 -23.83 -52.19 -46.10
N SER A 3 -23.16 -52.14 -44.96
CA SER A 3 -23.09 -51.01 -44.04
C SER A 3 -22.34 -49.85 -44.67
N PHE A 4 -22.88 -48.63 -44.61
CA PHE A 4 -22.12 -47.40 -44.82
C PHE A 4 -22.00 -46.66 -43.49
N PHE A 5 -20.92 -46.97 -42.78
CA PHE A 5 -20.46 -46.31 -41.57
C PHE A 5 -19.30 -45.37 -41.92
N GLY A 6 -19.26 -44.20 -41.28
CA GLY A 6 -18.10 -43.29 -41.25
C GLY A 6 -18.14 -42.19 -42.32
N LEU A 7 -17.79 -40.93 -42.05
CA LEU A 7 -17.11 -40.30 -40.93
C LEU A 7 -17.53 -38.82 -40.97
N VAL A 8 -18.34 -38.38 -40.01
CA VAL A 8 -18.38 -36.94 -39.69
C VAL A 8 -17.54 -36.79 -38.45
N SER A 9 -16.23 -36.61 -38.66
CA SER A 9 -15.31 -36.18 -37.62
C SER A 9 -15.73 -34.77 -37.21
N PHE A 10 -16.57 -34.67 -36.18
CA PHE A 10 -16.82 -33.43 -35.48
C PHE A 10 -15.51 -33.07 -34.77
N LEU A 11 -14.63 -32.35 -35.47
CA LEU A 11 -13.56 -31.58 -34.86
C LEU A 11 -14.24 -30.48 -34.04
N LEU A 12 -14.71 -30.83 -32.84
CA LEU A 12 -14.83 -29.90 -31.74
C LEU A 12 -13.41 -29.46 -31.41
N CYS A 13 -12.91 -28.52 -32.20
CA CYS A 13 -11.81 -27.68 -31.79
C CYS A 13 -12.33 -26.97 -30.54
N ALA A 14 -12.02 -27.56 -29.38
CA ALA A 14 -12.13 -26.88 -28.11
C ALA A 14 -11.18 -25.70 -28.24
N LEU A 15 -11.71 -24.57 -28.72
CA LEU A 15 -11.16 -23.26 -28.44
C LEU A 15 -11.16 -23.17 -26.93
N GLN A 16 -10.08 -23.64 -26.31
CA GLN A 16 -9.65 -23.14 -25.02
C GLN A 16 -9.39 -21.67 -25.28
N ILE A 17 -10.44 -20.87 -25.14
CA ILE A 17 -10.31 -19.46 -24.86
C ILE A 17 -9.59 -19.46 -23.50
N SER A 18 -8.26 -19.45 -23.53
CA SER A 18 -7.49 -18.91 -22.44
C SER A 18 -7.87 -17.45 -22.39
N ALA A 19 -8.96 -17.16 -21.66
CA ALA A 19 -9.22 -15.82 -21.21
C ALA A 19 -8.00 -15.46 -20.35
N GLU A 20 -7.04 -14.77 -20.96
CA GLU A 20 -6.02 -14.07 -20.20
C GLU A 20 -6.77 -13.14 -19.28
N TRP A 21 -6.65 -13.37 -17.97
CA TRP A 21 -7.28 -12.55 -16.95
C TRP A 21 -6.80 -11.11 -17.13
N ASN A 22 -7.63 -10.28 -17.77
CA ASN A 22 -7.31 -8.88 -18.00
C ASN A 22 -7.48 -8.12 -16.68
N THR A 23 -6.37 -7.89 -15.98
CA THR A 23 -6.34 -7.14 -14.70
C THR A 23 -6.76 -5.67 -14.85
N LYS A 24 -6.88 -5.15 -16.09
CA LYS A 24 -7.33 -3.77 -16.34
C LYS A 24 -8.84 -3.57 -16.12
N ASP A 25 -9.65 -4.63 -16.09
CA ASP A 25 -11.12 -4.52 -16.02
C ASP A 25 -11.69 -4.28 -14.60
N TYR A 26 -10.86 -4.27 -13.54
CA TYR A 26 -11.31 -4.18 -12.15
C TYR A 26 -10.81 -2.96 -11.36
N MET A 27 -10.14 -1.99 -12.01
CA MET A 27 -9.66 -0.78 -11.32
C MET A 27 -10.83 0.07 -10.79
N LYS A 28 -10.89 0.26 -9.47
CA LYS A 28 -11.87 1.13 -8.81
C LYS A 28 -11.41 2.58 -8.83
N ARG A 29 -11.90 3.37 -9.79
CA ARG A 29 -11.50 4.78 -9.98
C ARG A 29 -11.73 5.61 -8.72
N GLU A 30 -12.83 5.36 -8.01
CA GLU A 30 -13.18 6.02 -6.76
C GLU A 30 -12.17 5.80 -5.64
N HIS A 31 -11.37 4.73 -5.69
CA HIS A 31 -10.31 4.39 -4.74
C HIS A 31 -8.89 4.50 -5.34
N SER A 32 -8.74 5.20 -6.46
CA SER A 32 -7.45 5.31 -7.18
C SER A 32 -6.95 6.75 -7.24
N LEU A 33 -5.63 6.91 -7.20
CA LEU A 33 -4.92 8.16 -7.50
C LEU A 33 -4.05 7.95 -8.73
N ILE A 34 -4.37 8.62 -9.84
CA ILE A 34 -3.69 8.43 -11.14
C ILE A 34 -3.28 9.80 -11.69
N LYS A 35 -2.06 9.89 -12.23
CA LYS A 35 -1.54 11.11 -12.87
C LYS A 35 -2.38 11.46 -14.12
N PRO A 36 -2.56 12.75 -14.44
CA PRO A 36 -2.15 13.92 -13.67
C PRO A 36 -3.05 14.16 -12.45
N TYR A 37 -2.45 14.43 -11.29
CA TYR A 37 -3.20 14.57 -10.04
C TYR A 37 -3.92 15.91 -9.90
N GLN A 38 -3.44 16.99 -10.51
CA GLN A 38 -4.19 18.24 -10.52
C GLN A 38 -5.25 18.16 -11.63
N ALA A 39 -6.52 18.08 -11.23
CA ALA A 39 -7.60 18.52 -12.08
C ALA A 39 -7.51 20.06 -12.22
N SER A 40 -8.27 20.64 -13.14
CA SER A 40 -8.38 22.10 -13.31
C SER A 40 -8.88 22.84 -12.04
N SER A 41 -9.34 22.11 -11.03
CA SER A 41 -9.67 22.58 -9.68
C SER A 41 -8.59 22.20 -8.65
N MET A 42 -8.48 22.97 -7.56
CA MET A 42 -7.57 22.71 -6.43
C MET A 42 -7.85 21.41 -5.65
N SER A 43 -8.74 20.53 -6.12
CA SER A 43 -9.18 19.31 -5.45
C SER A 43 -9.11 18.09 -6.37
N ILE A 44 -8.76 16.94 -5.80
CA ILE A 44 -8.84 15.63 -6.45
C ILE A 44 -10.16 14.98 -6.03
N PRO A 45 -11.01 14.52 -6.96
CA PRO A 45 -12.25 13.83 -6.60
C PRO A 45 -12.00 12.64 -5.68
N ASN A 46 -12.80 12.51 -4.63
CA ASN A 46 -12.78 11.42 -3.64
C ASN A 46 -11.53 11.34 -2.74
N TRP A 47 -10.69 12.36 -2.70
CA TRP A 47 -9.50 12.37 -1.86
C TRP A 47 -9.37 13.68 -1.09
N ASP A 48 -9.24 13.55 0.23
CA ASP A 48 -8.94 14.66 1.13
C ASP A 48 -7.45 14.67 1.49
N PHE A 49 -6.90 15.87 1.69
CA PHE A 49 -5.49 16.11 2.00
C PHE A 49 -5.38 16.80 3.36
N MET A 50 -4.35 16.46 4.14
CA MET A 50 -4.08 17.11 5.42
C MET A 50 -2.59 17.38 5.64
N GLY A 51 -2.28 18.31 6.53
CA GLY A 51 -0.92 18.61 6.97
C GLY A 51 -0.06 19.23 5.87
N SER A 52 1.17 18.75 5.73
CA SER A 52 2.16 19.26 4.76
C SER A 52 1.97 18.73 3.34
N THR A 53 0.90 17.98 3.07
CA THR A 53 0.70 17.34 1.78
C THR A 53 0.62 18.37 0.64
N MET A 54 1.40 18.14 -0.41
CA MET A 54 1.42 18.95 -1.62
C MET A 54 1.09 18.09 -2.84
N VAL A 55 0.21 18.62 -3.70
CA VAL A 55 -0.20 17.97 -4.94
C VAL A 55 0.45 18.69 -6.13
N THR A 56 1.04 17.92 -7.04
CA THR A 56 1.54 18.39 -8.35
C THR A 56 0.95 17.51 -9.45
N ASN A 57 1.13 17.88 -10.72
CA ASN A 57 0.73 17.02 -11.84
C ASN A 57 1.37 15.62 -11.81
N ASN A 58 2.58 15.48 -11.26
CA ASN A 58 3.40 14.27 -11.43
C ASN A 58 3.52 13.42 -10.15
N TYR A 59 3.31 14.01 -8.97
CA TYR A 59 3.41 13.34 -7.69
C TYR A 59 2.59 14.05 -6.62
N ILE A 60 2.21 13.30 -5.60
CA ILE A 60 1.70 13.81 -4.33
C ILE A 60 2.82 13.60 -3.31
N ARG A 61 3.23 14.68 -2.65
CA ARG A 61 4.26 14.64 -1.61
C ARG A 61 3.59 14.80 -0.25
N LEU A 62 3.68 13.78 0.61
CA LEU A 62 3.12 13.83 1.96
C LEU A 62 3.91 14.79 2.86
N THR A 63 5.24 14.61 2.90
CA THR A 63 6.15 15.42 3.71
C THR A 63 7.35 15.90 2.89
N PRO A 64 7.82 17.14 3.09
CA PRO A 64 9.13 17.57 2.59
C PRO A 64 10.27 17.01 3.46
N ASP A 65 11.51 17.11 2.97
CA ASP A 65 12.74 16.81 3.75
C ASP A 65 13.01 17.93 4.77
N LEU A 66 12.07 18.09 5.73
CA LEU A 66 12.08 19.05 6.83
C LEU A 66 11.60 18.34 8.10
N GLN A 67 12.12 18.76 9.25
CA GLN A 67 11.75 18.20 10.54
C GLN A 67 10.29 18.50 10.91
N SER A 68 9.70 17.59 11.70
CA SER A 68 8.37 17.75 12.32
C SER A 68 7.28 18.07 11.30
N LYS A 69 7.23 17.27 10.23
CA LYS A 69 6.19 17.35 9.20
C LYS A 69 5.36 16.10 9.18
N GLU A 70 4.06 16.31 9.15
CA GLU A 70 3.06 15.28 8.99
C GLU A 70 2.17 15.68 7.83
N GLY A 71 1.86 14.72 6.97
CA GLY A 71 0.92 14.90 5.88
C GLY A 71 0.25 13.57 5.58
N ALA A 72 -1.01 13.62 5.21
CA ALA A 72 -1.73 12.44 4.77
C ALA A 72 -2.68 12.76 3.62
N ILE A 73 -3.11 11.67 2.98
CA ILE A 73 -4.17 11.64 1.98
C ILE A 73 -5.13 10.52 2.33
N TRP A 74 -6.43 10.79 2.25
CA TRP A 74 -7.46 9.84 2.62
C TRP A 74 -8.53 9.77 1.55
N ASN A 75 -8.91 8.55 1.17
CA ASN A 75 -10.07 8.36 0.32
C ASN A 75 -11.34 8.71 1.09
N THR A 76 -12.27 9.43 0.45
CA THR A 76 -13.53 9.85 1.09
C THR A 76 -14.61 8.78 1.01
N ILE A 77 -14.44 7.78 0.14
CA ILE A 77 -15.41 6.70 -0.10
C ILE A 77 -14.96 5.44 0.64
N PRO A 78 -15.77 4.86 1.53
CA PRO A 78 -15.44 3.60 2.18
C PRO A 78 -15.29 2.46 1.16
N CYS A 79 -14.21 1.68 1.28
CA CYS A 79 -13.97 0.51 0.44
C CYS A 79 -14.60 -0.75 1.05
N ASN A 80 -15.74 -1.17 0.49
CA ASN A 80 -16.49 -2.35 0.92
C ASN A 80 -16.20 -3.61 0.08
N VAL A 81 -15.09 -3.60 -0.67
CA VAL A 81 -14.71 -4.72 -1.54
C VAL A 81 -14.10 -5.84 -0.70
N LYS A 82 -14.61 -7.07 -0.84
CA LYS A 82 -14.16 -8.23 -0.06
C LYS A 82 -12.74 -8.68 -0.40
N ASN A 83 -12.41 -8.71 -1.69
CA ASN A 83 -11.08 -9.08 -2.18
C ASN A 83 -10.54 -7.92 -2.99
N TRP A 84 -9.39 -7.40 -2.61
CA TRP A 84 -8.83 -6.21 -3.23
C TRP A 84 -7.32 -6.32 -3.37
N GLU A 85 -6.81 -5.55 -4.31
CA GLU A 85 -5.39 -5.42 -4.57
C GLU A 85 -5.08 -3.93 -4.74
N LEU A 86 -4.10 -3.43 -4.01
CA LEU A 86 -3.68 -2.04 -4.00
C LEU A 86 -2.24 -1.95 -4.48
N HIS A 87 -2.03 -1.21 -5.57
CA HIS A 87 -0.69 -0.91 -6.08
C HIS A 87 -0.33 0.52 -5.70
N VAL A 88 0.73 0.67 -4.90
CA VAL A 88 1.22 1.99 -4.50
C VAL A 88 2.60 2.20 -5.10
N HIS A 89 2.72 3.23 -5.94
CA HIS A 89 3.98 3.70 -6.48
C HIS A 89 4.45 4.86 -5.60
N PHE A 90 5.65 4.73 -5.02
CA PHE A 90 6.17 5.70 -4.07
C PHE A 90 7.67 5.88 -4.22
N LYS A 91 8.18 6.94 -3.60
CA LYS A 91 9.60 7.22 -3.49
C LYS A 91 9.90 7.85 -2.14
N VAL A 92 10.86 7.29 -1.42
CA VAL A 92 11.41 7.88 -0.19
C VAL A 92 12.81 8.39 -0.51
N HIS A 93 13.03 9.69 -0.40
CA HIS A 93 14.33 10.29 -0.69
C HIS A 93 14.60 11.51 0.20
N GLY A 94 15.87 11.79 0.46
CA GLY A 94 16.29 12.92 1.29
C GLY A 94 17.81 13.09 1.31
N LYS A 95 18.27 14.25 1.78
CA LYS A 95 19.71 14.60 1.78
C LYS A 95 20.48 13.97 2.95
N GLY A 96 19.80 13.68 4.07
CA GLY A 96 20.42 13.11 5.26
C GLY A 96 20.96 11.70 5.01
N LYS A 97 22.24 11.45 5.33
CA LYS A 97 22.84 10.12 5.20
C LYS A 97 22.45 9.19 6.33
N ASP A 98 22.56 9.68 7.58
CA ASP A 98 22.43 8.85 8.79
C ASP A 98 21.27 9.26 9.71
N LEU A 99 20.85 10.54 9.65
CA LEU A 99 19.65 11.04 10.34
C LEU A 99 18.55 11.31 9.32
N PHE A 100 17.54 10.45 9.32
CA PHE A 100 16.40 10.50 8.42
C PHE A 100 15.25 9.71 9.02
N GLY A 101 14.02 10.17 8.85
CA GLY A 101 12.87 9.52 9.46
C GLY A 101 11.59 10.35 9.34
N ASP A 102 10.44 9.78 9.69
CA ASP A 102 10.33 8.41 10.25
C ASP A 102 9.97 7.39 9.18
N GLY A 103 9.10 7.76 8.24
CA GLY A 103 8.63 6.87 7.19
C GLY A 103 7.24 7.25 6.72
N PHE A 104 6.45 6.27 6.28
CA PHE A 104 5.03 6.47 6.00
C PHE A 104 4.24 5.19 6.25
N ALA A 105 2.91 5.31 6.32
CA ALA A 105 2.01 4.19 6.46
C ALA A 105 0.93 4.20 5.38
N ILE A 106 0.51 3.01 4.95
CA ILE A 106 -0.64 2.77 4.09
C ILE A 106 -1.75 2.20 4.97
N TRP A 107 -2.92 2.84 4.93
CA TRP A 107 -4.02 2.55 5.82
C TRP A 107 -5.21 1.94 5.08
N TYR A 108 -5.74 0.85 5.62
CA TYR A 108 -7.11 0.40 5.39
C TYR A 108 -7.82 0.43 6.74
N ALA A 109 -8.38 1.60 7.07
CA ALA A 109 -8.86 1.92 8.41
C ALA A 109 -10.31 2.43 8.39
N LYS A 110 -11.00 2.24 9.52
CA LYS A 110 -12.39 2.67 9.72
C LYS A 110 -12.52 4.19 9.76
N ASP A 111 -11.65 4.86 10.53
CA ASP A 111 -11.63 6.30 10.67
C ASP A 111 -10.64 6.91 9.68
N ARG A 112 -10.98 8.07 9.11
CA ARG A 112 -10.12 8.85 8.20
C ARG A 112 -9.91 10.25 8.75
N MET A 113 -8.84 10.92 8.33
CA MET A 113 -8.58 12.33 8.66
C MET A 113 -8.47 12.61 10.17
N VAL A 114 -7.99 11.65 10.95
CA VAL A 114 -7.69 11.85 12.37
C VAL A 114 -6.18 11.79 12.56
N GLY A 115 -5.56 12.95 12.79
CA GLY A 115 -4.11 13.04 13.02
C GLY A 115 -3.69 12.33 14.31
N GLY A 116 -2.40 12.00 14.40
CA GLY A 116 -1.83 11.38 15.58
C GLY A 116 -0.40 10.87 15.38
N PRO A 117 0.16 10.23 16.41
CA PRO A 117 1.59 9.91 16.47
C PRO A 117 2.00 8.74 15.56
N VAL A 118 1.06 7.98 14.99
CA VAL A 118 1.38 6.79 14.20
C VAL A 118 1.51 7.18 12.74
N PHE A 119 2.70 7.63 12.34
CA PHE A 119 3.01 8.09 10.97
C PHE A 119 1.96 9.09 10.43
N GLY A 120 1.53 10.03 11.27
CA GLY A 120 0.54 11.05 10.96
C GLY A 120 -0.93 10.63 11.13
N ASN A 121 -1.21 9.43 11.64
CA ASN A 121 -2.56 8.95 11.94
C ASN A 121 -2.76 8.70 13.45
N ARG A 122 -4.02 8.65 13.87
CA ARG A 122 -4.40 8.31 15.26
C ARG A 122 -3.83 6.96 15.70
N ASP A 123 -3.47 6.91 16.97
CA ASP A 123 -3.26 5.66 17.66
C ASP A 123 -4.59 4.96 17.99
N PHE A 124 -4.53 3.68 18.40
CA PHE A 124 -5.70 2.84 18.65
C PHE A 124 -6.66 2.79 17.43
N PHE A 125 -6.10 2.65 16.23
CA PHE A 125 -6.86 2.56 14.99
C PHE A 125 -7.63 1.23 14.88
N GLN A 126 -8.66 1.21 14.03
CA GLN A 126 -9.39 -0.01 13.66
C GLN A 126 -9.14 -0.30 12.18
N GLY A 127 -8.44 -1.39 11.87
CA GLY A 127 -8.13 -1.82 10.51
C GLY A 127 -6.71 -2.35 10.34
N LEU A 128 -6.17 -2.18 9.15
CA LEU A 128 -4.82 -2.60 8.74
C LEU A 128 -3.94 -1.37 8.52
N ALA A 129 -2.70 -1.45 9.02
CA ALA A 129 -1.60 -0.57 8.69
C ALA A 129 -0.48 -1.37 8.04
N ILE A 130 0.00 -0.91 6.87
CA ILE A 130 1.30 -1.32 6.32
C ILE A 130 2.25 -0.16 6.53
N ILE A 131 3.22 -0.36 7.41
CA ILE A 131 4.15 0.67 7.87
C ILE A 131 5.46 0.46 7.14
N VAL A 132 5.97 1.54 6.55
CA VAL A 132 7.29 1.61 5.93
C VAL A 132 8.14 2.49 6.82
N ASP A 133 8.86 1.85 7.74
CA ASP A 133 9.71 2.51 8.71
C ASP A 133 11.13 2.67 8.14
N THR A 134 11.64 3.89 8.12
CA THR A 134 12.97 4.20 7.60
C THR A 134 13.98 4.51 8.68
N TYR A 135 13.55 4.78 9.91
CA TYR A 135 14.43 5.16 11.00
C TYR A 135 14.47 4.05 12.05
N SER A 136 15.65 3.75 12.58
CA SER A 136 15.77 2.77 13.67
C SER A 136 15.71 3.52 14.99
N ASN A 137 14.66 3.26 15.76
CA ASN A 137 14.51 3.86 17.08
C ASN A 137 15.36 3.00 18.04
N HIS A 138 16.55 3.50 18.42
CA HIS A 138 17.60 2.73 19.10
C HIS A 138 17.29 2.33 20.58
N ASN A 139 16.03 2.19 20.96
CA ASN A 139 15.60 2.05 22.35
C ASN A 139 15.18 0.61 22.76
N GLY A 140 15.46 -0.41 21.96
CA GLY A 140 15.19 -1.80 22.33
C GLY A 140 15.85 -2.87 21.43
N PRO A 141 15.72 -4.16 21.81
CA PRO A 141 16.14 -5.27 20.96
C PRO A 141 15.15 -5.44 19.79
N HIS A 142 15.40 -4.76 18.67
CA HIS A 142 14.75 -5.01 17.39
C HIS A 142 15.69 -5.87 16.55
N ASN A 143 15.24 -7.08 16.18
CA ASN A 143 16.08 -8.06 15.48
C ASN A 143 16.11 -7.86 13.95
N HIS A 144 15.86 -6.64 13.47
CA HIS A 144 15.78 -6.32 12.05
C HIS A 144 16.47 -5.00 11.70
N GLN A 145 17.02 -4.94 10.50
CA GLN A 145 17.60 -3.73 9.91
C GLN A 145 16.54 -2.82 9.31
N HIS A 146 16.82 -1.51 9.28
CA HIS A 146 15.98 -0.52 8.63
C HIS A 146 16.53 -0.16 7.24
N PRO A 147 15.67 0.23 6.27
CA PRO A 147 14.22 0.35 6.38
C PRO A 147 13.51 -0.99 6.53
N TYR A 148 12.49 -1.01 7.38
CA TYR A 148 11.69 -2.18 7.71
C TYR A 148 10.24 -1.94 7.32
N ILE A 149 9.60 -2.96 6.75
CA ILE A 149 8.19 -2.91 6.41
C ILE A 149 7.46 -3.87 7.33
N SER A 150 6.43 -3.40 8.01
CA SER A 150 5.62 -4.20 8.91
C SER A 150 4.13 -4.06 8.60
N ALA A 151 3.38 -5.13 8.87
CA ALA A 151 1.92 -5.13 8.84
C ALA A 151 1.39 -5.18 10.27
N MET A 152 0.40 -4.36 10.60
CA MET A 152 -0.28 -4.37 11.89
C MET A 152 -1.78 -4.36 11.69
N ILE A 153 -2.48 -5.29 12.34
CA ILE A 153 -3.95 -5.29 12.43
C ILE A 153 -4.33 -4.83 13.83
N ASN A 154 -5.27 -3.90 13.90
CA ASN A 154 -5.75 -3.38 15.17
C ASN A 154 -7.28 -3.30 15.17
N ASN A 155 -7.89 -3.61 16.31
CA ASN A 155 -9.33 -3.50 16.57
C ASN A 155 -9.68 -2.26 17.41
N GLY A 156 -8.70 -1.39 17.66
CA GLY A 156 -8.82 -0.18 18.48
C GLY A 156 -8.39 -0.35 19.93
N SER A 157 -7.76 -1.48 20.28
CA SER A 157 -7.27 -1.73 21.65
C SER A 157 -5.74 -1.71 21.76
N LEU A 158 -5.02 -1.86 20.66
CA LEU A 158 -3.56 -1.92 20.67
C LEU A 158 -2.96 -0.53 20.47
N HIS A 159 -1.94 -0.21 21.26
CA HIS A 159 -1.09 0.97 21.09
C HIS A 159 0.05 0.66 20.12
N TYR A 160 0.35 1.57 19.19
CA TYR A 160 1.57 1.48 18.39
C TYR A 160 2.76 2.05 19.16
N ASP A 161 3.67 1.17 19.61
CA ASP A 161 4.89 1.55 20.33
C ASP A 161 5.96 2.03 19.34
N HIS A 162 5.99 3.34 19.09
CA HIS A 162 6.96 3.97 18.19
C HIS A 162 8.40 3.86 18.72
N ASP A 163 8.61 3.83 20.03
CA ASP A 163 9.96 3.67 20.61
C ASP A 163 10.55 2.27 20.37
N ARG A 164 9.70 1.33 19.92
CA ARG A 164 10.08 -0.04 19.60
C ARG A 164 9.67 -0.49 18.20
N ASP A 165 9.51 0.44 17.28
CA ASP A 165 9.18 0.19 15.86
C ASP A 165 7.92 -0.69 15.66
N GLY A 166 6.99 -0.67 16.62
CA GLY A 166 5.79 -1.51 16.60
C GLY A 166 6.05 -3.02 16.73
N THR A 167 7.24 -3.44 17.15
CA THR A 167 7.70 -4.85 17.17
C THR A 167 6.73 -5.80 17.89
N HIS A 168 6.06 -5.33 18.96
CA HIS A 168 5.15 -6.15 19.77
C HIS A 168 3.78 -6.40 19.14
N THR A 169 3.39 -5.56 18.19
CA THR A 169 2.06 -5.58 17.55
C THR A 169 2.14 -5.88 16.06
N GLN A 170 3.33 -6.16 15.53
CA GLN A 170 3.50 -6.57 14.14
C GLN A 170 2.94 -7.98 13.90
N LEU A 171 2.27 -8.15 12.77
CA LEU A 171 1.79 -9.44 12.28
C LEU A 171 2.88 -10.15 11.47
N ALA A 172 3.50 -9.41 10.55
CA ALA A 172 4.55 -9.87 9.66
C ALA A 172 5.36 -8.65 9.17
N GLY A 173 6.58 -8.89 8.69
CA GLY A 173 7.42 -7.83 8.16
C GLY A 173 8.68 -8.34 7.49
N CYS A 174 9.44 -7.40 6.92
CA CYS A 174 10.67 -7.68 6.19
C CYS A 174 11.57 -6.45 6.09
N GLU A 175 12.85 -6.69 5.86
CA GLU A 175 13.81 -5.64 5.53
C GLU A 175 13.71 -5.28 4.05
N ALA A 176 13.70 -3.98 3.72
CA ALA A 176 13.66 -3.52 2.34
C ALA A 176 14.46 -2.25 2.12
N LYS A 177 15.42 -2.32 1.18
CA LYS A 177 16.15 -1.14 0.71
C LYS A 177 15.28 -0.35 -0.26
N LEU A 178 14.67 0.74 0.21
CA LEU A 178 13.70 1.55 -0.55
C LEU A 178 14.02 3.06 -0.61
N ARG A 179 15.06 3.50 0.11
CA ARG A 179 15.42 4.92 0.22
C ARG A 179 16.47 5.31 -0.81
N ASN A 180 16.32 6.49 -1.42
CA ASN A 180 17.26 7.07 -2.38
C ASN A 180 17.55 6.16 -3.59
N LEU A 181 16.58 5.35 -4.01
CA LEU A 181 16.68 4.58 -5.24
C LEU A 181 16.52 5.49 -6.47
N GLU A 182 17.26 5.18 -7.53
CA GLU A 182 17.19 5.91 -8.81
C GLU A 182 15.84 5.69 -9.52
N HIS A 183 15.21 4.54 -9.30
CA HIS A 183 13.92 4.16 -9.87
C HIS A 183 12.76 4.32 -8.86
N ASP A 184 11.53 4.32 -9.37
CA ASP A 184 10.32 4.31 -8.54
C ASP A 184 10.18 2.97 -7.82
N THR A 185 9.79 3.03 -6.55
CA THR A 185 9.48 1.83 -5.75
C THR A 185 7.99 1.55 -5.84
N HIS A 186 7.62 0.27 -5.82
CA HIS A 186 6.21 -0.11 -5.75
C HIS A 186 5.98 -1.17 -4.68
N VAL A 187 4.80 -1.11 -4.09
CA VAL A 187 4.24 -2.17 -3.27
C VAL A 187 2.90 -2.61 -3.84
N ASN A 188 2.71 -3.92 -3.82
CA ASN A 188 1.44 -4.56 -4.07
C ASN A 188 0.90 -5.15 -2.76
N ILE A 189 -0.25 -4.68 -2.30
CA ILE A 189 -0.94 -5.20 -1.11
C ILE A 189 -2.21 -5.88 -1.58
N ARG A 190 -2.32 -7.19 -1.34
CA ARG A 190 -3.47 -7.99 -1.71
C ARG A 190 -4.14 -8.56 -0.47
N TYR A 191 -5.46 -8.43 -0.42
CA TYR A 191 -6.31 -9.14 0.53
C TYR A 191 -7.29 -10.01 -0.24
N GLU A 192 -7.19 -11.32 -0.08
CA GLU A 192 -8.06 -12.29 -0.77
C GLU A 192 -8.35 -13.49 0.14
N LYS A 193 -9.62 -13.89 0.24
CA LYS A 193 -10.04 -15.08 1.02
C LYS A 193 -9.44 -15.09 2.43
N ASP A 194 -9.57 -13.96 3.13
CA ASP A 194 -9.06 -13.75 4.49
C ASP A 194 -7.54 -13.90 4.65
N THR A 195 -6.79 -13.82 3.55
CA THR A 195 -5.32 -13.83 3.53
C THR A 195 -4.81 -12.46 3.09
N LEU A 196 -3.93 -11.87 3.90
CA LEU A 196 -3.17 -10.66 3.55
C LEU A 196 -1.83 -11.05 2.93
N THR A 197 -1.46 -10.44 1.82
CA THR A 197 -0.15 -10.62 1.18
C THR A 197 0.37 -9.26 0.70
N GLY A 198 1.47 -8.81 1.27
CA GLY A 198 2.25 -7.68 0.78
C GLY A 198 3.41 -8.16 -0.07
N LYS A 199 3.61 -7.59 -1.26
CA LYS A 199 4.76 -7.86 -2.13
C LYS A 199 5.41 -6.55 -2.54
N PHE A 200 6.68 -6.41 -2.17
CA PHE A 200 7.61 -5.40 -2.64
C PHE A 200 8.59 -6.06 -3.62
N LEU A 201 9.23 -5.25 -4.48
CA LEU A 201 10.26 -5.73 -5.44
C LEU A 201 11.33 -6.64 -4.81
N SER A 202 11.60 -6.47 -3.51
CA SER A 202 12.61 -7.21 -2.75
C SER A 202 12.09 -7.97 -1.53
N CYS A 203 10.77 -7.96 -1.26
CA CYS A 203 10.22 -8.54 -0.03
C CYS A 203 8.79 -9.09 -0.20
N LEU A 204 8.49 -10.18 0.52
CA LEU A 204 7.14 -10.65 0.76
C LEU A 204 6.79 -10.48 2.25
N VAL A 205 5.68 -9.80 2.54
CA VAL A 205 5.04 -9.72 3.85
C VAL A 205 3.85 -10.67 3.80
N SER A 206 3.97 -11.86 4.41
CA SER A 206 2.95 -12.92 4.39
C SER A 206 2.79 -13.56 5.75
#